data_AF-A0AAN7XDN1-F1
#
_entry.id   AF-A0AAN7XDN1-F1
#
_cell.length_a   1.000
_cell.length_b   1.000
_cell.length_c   1.000
_cell.angle_alpha   90.00
_cell.angle_beta   90.00
_cell.angle_gamma   90.00
#
_symmetry.space_group_name_H-M   'P 1'
#
loop_
_entity.id
_entity.type
_entity.pdbx_description
1 polymer ?
#
loop_
_entity_poly.entity_id
_entity_poly.type
_entity_poly.pdbx_seq_one_letter_code
_entity_poly.pdbx_strand_id
1 'polypeptide(L)'
;MSDNLPKDVQVILCDMCTEEDRKPARKTCMKCEISMCVQHLQIHLTTPVLLQTHPLTEPMALSGTTKCPQHGKLLEYYCLDDMTCVCVSCAIEDQHRIHNMKTFTTAHKELTEKLNAEQQGLLVKTDDVNVSLEKWEKSEREKISGSSVRLVEAVTSLRDIALTSVQSSVSARMVSIKTSKSSIQAAQTEKDTFRFLQMYSQVHQDVEKAKAADLRKGLEPGSDRDKLVQEIRENGEKMVKQASHFWGSLLTLVDPENHQELIATGSDLIFDPQIFGRGMSLSKDKRKVFNSSSQEQCAATLLIGSTLPTPNFQSRTGQHQREEIITIKAIPSNWELAPFVKVGNKNAPNIQQNPWLCTCGKAYSYNNKQYCDGRQYYSLYDRCSCGALIGSTCITEVVCEFL
;
A
#
# COMPACT_ATOMS: atom_id res chain seq x y z
N MET A 1 -27.00 1.94 -25.64
CA MET A 1 -27.35 2.42 -27.00
C MET A 1 -26.44 1.68 -27.94
N SER A 2 -26.94 0.59 -28.54
CA SER A 2 -26.17 -0.23 -29.46
C SER A 2 -26.30 0.38 -30.85
N ASP A 3 -25.20 0.91 -31.37
CA ASP A 3 -25.11 1.42 -32.73
C ASP A 3 -25.38 0.28 -33.72
N ASN A 4 -26.62 0.22 -34.22
CA ASN A 4 -26.95 -0.47 -35.45
C ASN A 4 -26.30 0.32 -36.60
N LEU A 5 -25.03 0.02 -36.91
CA LEU A 5 -24.50 0.35 -38.22
C LEU A 5 -25.29 -0.44 -39.27
N PRO A 6 -25.88 0.21 -40.29
CA PRO A 6 -26.40 -0.50 -41.45
C PRO A 6 -25.23 -1.28 -42.07
N LYS A 7 -25.34 -2.61 -42.15
CA LYS A 7 -24.48 -3.38 -43.06
C LYS A 7 -24.75 -2.83 -44.45
N ASP A 8 -23.80 -2.11 -45.04
CA ASP A 8 -23.82 -1.79 -46.47
C ASP A 8 -24.01 -3.11 -47.22
N VAL A 9 -25.20 -3.30 -47.79
CA VAL A 9 -25.50 -4.45 -48.63
C VAL A 9 -24.74 -4.23 -49.92
N GLN A 10 -23.52 -4.77 -49.98
CA GLN A 10 -22.68 -4.71 -51.17
C GLN A 10 -23.44 -5.36 -52.33
N VAL A 11 -23.87 -4.55 -53.30
CA VAL A 11 -24.66 -5.03 -54.44
C VAL A 11 -23.75 -5.82 -55.38
N ILE A 12 -23.93 -7.14 -55.39
CA ILE A 12 -23.20 -8.04 -56.29
C ILE A 12 -23.72 -7.84 -57.72
N LEU A 13 -22.81 -7.52 -58.64
CA LEU A 13 -23.11 -7.26 -60.05
C LEU A 13 -23.02 -8.56 -60.87
N CYS A 14 -23.65 -8.56 -62.04
CA CYS A 14 -23.59 -9.68 -62.96
C CYS A 14 -22.23 -9.74 -63.68
N ASP A 15 -21.60 -10.91 -63.65
CA ASP A 15 -20.28 -11.15 -64.27
C ASP A 15 -20.35 -11.33 -65.79
N MET A 16 -21.54 -11.60 -66.32
CA MET A 16 -21.78 -11.87 -67.75
C MET A 16 -22.24 -10.62 -68.52
N CYS A 17 -22.54 -9.51 -67.82
CA CYS A 17 -22.87 -8.24 -68.46
C CYS A 17 -21.60 -7.51 -68.91
N THR A 18 -21.71 -6.72 -69.99
CA THR A 18 -20.66 -5.78 -70.41
C THR A 18 -20.36 -4.79 -69.28
N GLU A 19 -19.09 -4.37 -69.18
CA GLU A 19 -18.62 -3.54 -68.06
C GLU A 19 -19.38 -2.20 -67.93
N GLU A 20 -19.79 -1.64 -69.06
CA GLU A 20 -20.53 -0.38 -69.14
C GLU A 20 -21.99 -0.48 -68.66
N ASP A 21 -22.57 -1.70 -68.58
CA ASP A 21 -24.00 -1.95 -68.29
C ASP A 21 -24.22 -3.12 -67.30
N ARG A 22 -23.35 -3.28 -66.29
CA ARG A 22 -23.48 -4.38 -65.31
C ARG A 22 -24.74 -4.22 -64.45
N LYS A 23 -25.67 -5.16 -64.62
CA LYS A 23 -26.91 -5.23 -63.83
C LYS A 23 -26.69 -5.96 -62.49
N PRO A 24 -27.48 -5.68 -61.44
CA PRO A 24 -27.45 -6.44 -60.19
C PRO A 24 -27.70 -7.93 -60.44
N ALA A 25 -26.89 -8.79 -59.83
CA ALA A 25 -27.07 -10.23 -59.87
C ALA A 25 -28.29 -10.63 -59.02
N ARG A 26 -28.95 -11.72 -59.42
CA ARG A 26 -30.10 -12.32 -58.71
C ARG A 26 -29.76 -13.67 -58.09
N LYS A 27 -28.82 -14.41 -58.68
CA LYS A 27 -28.30 -15.66 -58.15
C LYS A 27 -26.82 -15.83 -58.51
N THR A 28 -26.10 -16.55 -57.66
CA THR A 28 -24.74 -17.03 -57.92
C THR A 28 -24.80 -18.52 -58.21
N CYS A 29 -24.19 -18.98 -59.29
CA CYS A 29 -24.04 -20.41 -59.56
C CYS A 29 -22.76 -20.92 -58.89
N MET A 30 -22.88 -21.77 -57.88
CA MET A 30 -21.73 -22.22 -57.10
C MET A 30 -20.80 -23.14 -57.89
N LYS A 31 -21.32 -23.81 -58.92
CA LYS A 31 -20.55 -24.69 -59.79
C LYS A 31 -19.81 -23.94 -60.90
N CYS A 32 -20.42 -22.88 -61.43
CA CYS A 32 -19.80 -22.02 -62.45
C CYS A 32 -19.02 -20.85 -61.87
N GLU A 33 -19.19 -20.55 -60.57
CA GLU A 33 -18.55 -19.42 -59.89
C GLU A 33 -18.88 -18.07 -60.57
N ILE A 34 -20.12 -17.92 -61.03
CA ILE A 34 -20.61 -16.70 -61.70
C ILE A 34 -21.91 -16.18 -61.07
N SER A 35 -21.99 -14.87 -60.94
CA SER A 35 -23.16 -14.11 -60.52
C SER A 35 -23.93 -13.60 -61.74
N MET A 36 -25.24 -13.87 -61.78
CA MET A 36 -26.06 -13.63 -62.98
C MET A 36 -27.25 -12.72 -62.69
N CYS A 37 -27.46 -11.70 -63.53
CA CYS A 37 -28.70 -10.91 -63.56
C CYS A 37 -29.86 -11.74 -64.11
N VAL A 38 -31.09 -11.23 -64.05
CA VAL A 38 -32.31 -11.95 -64.48
C VAL A 38 -32.16 -12.56 -65.88
N GLN A 39 -31.60 -11.80 -66.84
CA GLN A 39 -31.45 -12.26 -68.23
C GLN A 39 -30.45 -13.42 -68.34
N HIS A 40 -29.27 -13.28 -67.75
CA HIS A 40 -28.24 -14.33 -67.78
C HIS A 40 -28.62 -15.55 -66.94
N LEU A 41 -29.35 -15.35 -65.84
CA LEU A 41 -29.90 -16.43 -65.03
C LEU A 41 -30.96 -17.22 -65.82
N GLN A 42 -31.83 -16.54 -66.56
CA GLN A 42 -32.81 -17.22 -67.40
C GLN A 42 -32.15 -18.12 -68.43
N ILE A 43 -31.09 -17.64 -69.10
CA ILE A 43 -30.29 -18.43 -70.04
C ILE A 43 -29.67 -19.64 -69.31
N HIS A 44 -29.11 -19.44 -68.11
CA HIS A 44 -28.54 -20.53 -67.32
C HIS A 44 -29.56 -21.62 -66.96
N LEU A 45 -30.80 -21.21 -66.69
CA LEU A 45 -31.91 -22.11 -66.36
C LEU A 45 -32.58 -22.77 -67.58
N THR A 46 -32.41 -22.22 -68.80
CA THR A 46 -33.06 -22.75 -70.02
C THR A 46 -32.10 -23.46 -70.98
N THR A 47 -30.78 -23.31 -70.80
CA THR A 47 -29.76 -24.03 -71.58
C THR A 47 -29.80 -25.54 -71.27
N PRO A 48 -29.71 -26.43 -72.28
CA PRO A 48 -30.08 -27.85 -72.15
C PRO A 48 -29.33 -28.63 -71.05
N VAL A 49 -30.08 -29.44 -70.31
CA VAL A 49 -29.82 -30.53 -69.32
C VAL A 49 -28.67 -30.35 -68.30
N LEU A 50 -27.51 -29.81 -68.69
CA LEU A 50 -26.31 -29.76 -67.87
C LEU A 50 -26.28 -28.59 -66.88
N LEU A 51 -26.82 -27.41 -67.25
CA LEU A 51 -26.76 -26.20 -66.41
C LEU A 51 -27.96 -26.05 -65.45
N GLN A 52 -29.12 -26.63 -65.81
CA GLN A 52 -30.35 -26.50 -65.00
C GLN A 52 -30.22 -27.12 -63.59
N THR A 53 -29.30 -28.08 -63.43
CA THR A 53 -29.05 -28.80 -62.18
C THR A 53 -27.99 -28.13 -61.32
N HIS A 54 -27.40 -27.01 -61.77
CA HIS A 54 -26.36 -26.34 -61.01
C HIS A 54 -26.94 -25.68 -59.74
N PRO A 55 -26.26 -25.79 -58.59
CA PRO A 55 -26.70 -25.18 -57.35
C PRO A 55 -26.60 -23.65 -57.43
N LEU A 56 -27.72 -22.97 -57.20
CA LEU A 56 -27.85 -21.51 -57.23
C LEU A 56 -28.12 -20.96 -55.82
N THR A 57 -27.32 -20.00 -55.37
CA THR A 57 -27.45 -19.32 -54.07
C THR A 57 -27.80 -17.85 -54.26
N GLU A 58 -28.08 -17.13 -53.17
CA GLU A 58 -28.22 -15.67 -53.23
C GLU A 58 -26.93 -15.02 -53.77
N PRO A 59 -27.02 -13.82 -54.40
CA PRO A 59 -25.84 -13.09 -54.85
C PRO A 59 -24.89 -12.88 -53.69
N MET A 60 -23.69 -13.44 -53.79
CA MET A 60 -22.65 -13.27 -52.78
C MET A 60 -21.33 -12.97 -53.48
N ALA A 61 -20.50 -12.14 -52.86
CA ALA A 61 -19.12 -12.04 -53.27
C ALA A 61 -18.51 -13.43 -53.10
N LEU A 62 -17.90 -13.97 -54.16
CA LEU A 62 -17.17 -15.24 -54.12
C LEU A 62 -15.83 -15.03 -53.39
N SER A 63 -15.94 -14.71 -52.10
CA SER A 63 -14.82 -14.49 -51.20
C SER A 63 -14.49 -15.81 -50.52
N GLY A 64 -13.62 -16.60 -51.15
CA GLY A 64 -13.21 -17.93 -50.68
C GLY A 64 -13.45 -19.03 -51.72
N THR A 65 -12.70 -20.14 -51.61
CA THR A 65 -12.80 -21.26 -52.55
C THR A 65 -14.06 -22.07 -52.26
N THR A 66 -15.05 -22.04 -53.15
CA THR A 66 -16.24 -22.92 -53.08
C THR A 66 -15.89 -24.37 -53.45
N LYS A 67 -14.72 -24.57 -54.04
CA LYS A 67 -14.14 -25.87 -54.40
C LYS A 67 -13.06 -26.27 -53.40
N CYS A 68 -12.97 -27.57 -53.15
CA CYS A 68 -11.90 -28.18 -52.40
C CYS A 68 -10.55 -27.94 -53.11
N PRO A 69 -9.52 -27.46 -52.40
CA PRO A 69 -8.21 -27.21 -52.99
C PRO A 69 -7.50 -28.49 -53.45
N GLN A 70 -7.79 -29.63 -52.82
CA GLN A 70 -7.17 -30.92 -53.15
C GLN A 70 -7.83 -31.61 -54.35
N HIS A 71 -9.16 -31.58 -54.43
CA HIS A 71 -9.91 -32.36 -55.41
C HIS A 71 -10.59 -31.53 -56.50
N GLY A 72 -10.60 -30.20 -56.38
CA GLY A 72 -11.28 -29.30 -57.32
C GLY A 72 -12.82 -29.45 -57.36
N LYS A 73 -13.40 -30.25 -56.47
CA LYS A 73 -14.83 -30.52 -56.35
C LYS A 73 -15.50 -29.54 -55.40
N LEU A 74 -16.79 -29.30 -55.57
CA LEU A 74 -17.55 -28.40 -54.71
C LEU A 74 -17.51 -28.88 -53.24
N LEU A 75 -17.34 -27.95 -52.31
CA LEU A 75 -17.49 -28.19 -50.88
C LEU A 75 -18.97 -28.31 -50.55
N GLU A 76 -19.37 -29.40 -49.92
CA GLU A 76 -20.80 -29.72 -49.66
C GLU A 76 -21.05 -30.17 -48.20
N TYR A 77 -19.98 -30.55 -47.50
CA TYR A 77 -20.05 -31.06 -46.13
C TYR A 77 -19.17 -30.23 -45.20
N TYR A 78 -19.48 -30.26 -43.91
CA TYR A 78 -18.67 -29.68 -42.85
C TYR A 78 -18.22 -30.80 -41.90
N CYS A 79 -16.92 -30.89 -41.67
CA CYS A 79 -16.35 -31.77 -40.66
C CYS A 79 -16.34 -31.04 -39.32
N LEU A 80 -17.11 -31.54 -38.34
CA LEU A 80 -17.19 -30.93 -37.00
C LEU A 80 -15.91 -31.15 -36.18
N ASP A 81 -15.19 -32.23 -36.44
CA ASP A 81 -13.97 -32.57 -35.71
C ASP A 81 -12.80 -31.67 -36.16
N ASP A 82 -12.65 -31.48 -37.47
CA ASP A 82 -11.59 -30.62 -38.06
C ASP A 82 -12.02 -29.16 -38.26
N MET A 83 -13.28 -28.84 -37.98
CA MET A 83 -13.90 -27.52 -38.16
C MET A 83 -13.67 -26.92 -39.56
N THR A 84 -13.84 -27.73 -40.60
CA THR A 84 -13.59 -27.31 -42.00
C THR A 84 -14.65 -27.79 -42.97
N CYS A 85 -14.85 -27.04 -44.05
CA CYS A 85 -15.66 -27.44 -45.19
C CYS A 85 -14.90 -28.46 -46.05
N VAL A 86 -15.56 -29.54 -46.45
CA VAL A 86 -14.99 -30.64 -47.25
C VAL A 86 -15.87 -31.01 -48.44
N CYS A 87 -15.28 -31.59 -49.49
CA CYS A 87 -16.02 -32.12 -50.64
C CYS A 87 -16.33 -33.61 -50.48
N VAL A 88 -17.13 -34.16 -51.39
CA VAL A 88 -17.48 -35.59 -51.37
C VAL A 88 -16.26 -36.53 -51.48
N SER A 89 -15.18 -36.12 -52.15
CA SER A 89 -13.95 -36.93 -52.24
C SER A 89 -13.25 -37.01 -50.88
N CYS A 90 -13.09 -35.88 -50.18
CA CYS A 90 -12.56 -35.84 -48.82
C CYS A 90 -13.33 -36.74 -47.85
N ALA A 91 -14.65 -36.85 -48.04
CA ALA A 91 -15.51 -37.66 -47.18
C ALA A 91 -15.33 -39.18 -47.39
N ILE A 92 -14.92 -39.59 -48.58
CA ILE A 92 -14.73 -41.01 -48.94
C ILE A 92 -13.28 -41.45 -48.71
N GLU A 93 -12.33 -40.55 -48.93
CA GLU A 93 -10.91 -40.77 -48.61
C GLU A 93 -10.72 -40.88 -47.09
N ASP A 94 -9.75 -41.70 -46.67
CA ASP A 94 -9.57 -42.05 -45.25
C ASP A 94 -9.30 -40.82 -44.34
N GLN A 95 -8.95 -39.66 -44.90
CA GLN A 95 -8.66 -38.44 -44.14
C GLN A 95 -9.84 -37.93 -43.30
N HIS A 96 -11.09 -38.02 -43.79
CA HIS A 96 -12.29 -37.61 -43.02
C HIS A 96 -13.34 -38.71 -42.89
N ARG A 97 -13.08 -39.92 -43.40
CA ARG A 97 -14.04 -41.03 -43.47
C ARG A 97 -14.66 -41.43 -42.12
N ILE A 98 -13.92 -41.25 -41.03
CA ILE A 98 -14.35 -41.57 -39.67
C ILE A 98 -14.71 -40.34 -38.83
N HIS A 99 -14.59 -39.13 -39.40
CA HIS A 99 -14.93 -37.90 -38.70
C HIS A 99 -16.42 -37.60 -38.77
N ASN A 100 -16.90 -36.79 -37.82
CA ASN A 100 -18.27 -36.34 -37.75
C ASN A 100 -18.54 -35.29 -38.85
N MET A 101 -18.93 -35.78 -40.02
CA MET A 101 -19.31 -34.95 -41.17
C MET A 101 -20.82 -34.73 -41.22
N LYS A 102 -21.21 -33.48 -41.47
CA LYS A 102 -22.61 -33.06 -41.61
C LYS A 102 -22.78 -32.28 -42.91
N THR A 103 -23.99 -32.24 -43.44
CA THR A 103 -24.32 -31.28 -44.51
C THR A 103 -24.25 -29.85 -43.95
N PHE A 104 -24.02 -28.85 -44.80
CA PHE A 104 -23.96 -27.47 -44.34
C PHE A 104 -25.21 -27.02 -43.58
N THR A 105 -26.41 -27.42 -44.01
CA THR A 105 -27.66 -27.05 -43.32
C THR A 105 -27.71 -27.62 -41.90
N THR A 106 -27.33 -28.88 -41.72
CA THR A 106 -27.32 -29.53 -40.40
C THR A 106 -26.22 -28.96 -39.52
N ALA A 107 -25.00 -28.81 -40.03
CA ALA A 107 -23.88 -28.22 -39.30
C ALA A 107 -24.19 -26.79 -38.85
N HIS A 108 -24.74 -25.97 -39.76
CA HIS A 108 -25.13 -24.59 -39.45
C HIS A 108 -26.16 -24.55 -38.32
N LYS A 109 -27.19 -25.40 -38.37
CA LYS A 109 -28.21 -25.47 -37.31
C LYS A 109 -27.59 -25.87 -35.97
N GLU A 110 -26.84 -26.98 -35.92
CA GLU A 110 -26.22 -27.50 -34.69
C GLU A 110 -25.24 -26.48 -34.09
N LEU A 111 -24.38 -25.87 -34.91
CA LEU A 111 -23.42 -24.86 -34.45
C LEU A 111 -24.10 -23.56 -34.03
N THR A 112 -25.18 -23.14 -34.70
CA THR A 112 -25.98 -21.97 -34.28
C THR A 112 -26.63 -22.22 -32.92
N GLU A 113 -27.22 -23.40 -32.70
CA GLU A 113 -27.79 -23.78 -31.41
C GLU A 113 -26.73 -23.82 -30.31
N LYS A 114 -25.54 -24.39 -30.60
CA LYS A 114 -24.40 -24.40 -29.69
C LYS A 114 -23.93 -22.97 -29.34
N LEU A 115 -23.76 -22.10 -30.33
CA LEU A 115 -23.36 -20.71 -30.12
C LEU A 115 -24.40 -19.93 -29.29
N ASN A 116 -25.70 -20.15 -29.54
CA ASN A 116 -26.75 -19.54 -28.74
C ASN A 116 -26.69 -19.99 -27.27
N ALA A 117 -26.43 -21.27 -27.01
CA ALA A 117 -26.26 -21.80 -25.67
C ALA A 117 -25.01 -21.23 -24.97
N GLU A 118 -23.88 -21.14 -25.68
CA GLU A 118 -22.65 -20.51 -25.18
C GLU A 118 -22.85 -19.02 -24.89
N GLN A 119 -23.53 -18.29 -25.79
CA GLN A 119 -23.87 -16.88 -25.60
C GLN A 119 -24.73 -16.67 -24.36
N GLN A 120 -25.78 -17.50 -24.18
CA GLN A 120 -26.61 -17.43 -22.98
C GLN A 120 -25.82 -17.73 -21.70
N GLY A 121 -24.91 -18.70 -21.76
CA GLY A 121 -24.01 -19.01 -20.65
C GLY A 121 -23.06 -17.86 -20.30
N LEU A 122 -22.54 -17.14 -21.30
CA LEU A 122 -21.71 -15.95 -21.10
C LEU A 122 -22.50 -14.77 -20.52
N LEU A 123 -23.75 -14.57 -20.93
CA LEU A 123 -24.62 -13.53 -20.35
C LEU A 123 -24.84 -13.78 -18.85
N VAL A 124 -25.20 -15.01 -18.46
CA VAL A 124 -25.39 -15.37 -17.05
C VAL A 124 -24.10 -15.19 -16.23
N LYS A 125 -22.94 -15.60 -16.78
CA LYS A 125 -21.64 -15.38 -16.13
C LYS A 125 -21.32 -13.89 -15.97
N THR A 126 -21.67 -13.08 -16.97
CA THR A 126 -21.46 -11.63 -16.93
C THR A 126 -22.30 -11.01 -15.81
N ASP A 127 -23.56 -11.40 -15.69
CA ASP A 127 -24.44 -10.93 -14.62
C ASP A 127 -23.93 -11.34 -13.23
N ASP A 128 -23.47 -12.59 -13.07
CA ASP A 128 -22.89 -13.08 -11.81
C ASP A 128 -21.61 -12.33 -11.41
N VAL A 129 -20.72 -12.08 -12.38
CA VAL A 129 -19.51 -11.28 -12.17
C VAL A 129 -19.86 -9.84 -11.80
N ASN A 130 -20.84 -9.23 -12.46
CA ASN A 130 -21.29 -7.87 -12.14
C ASN A 130 -21.84 -7.77 -10.72
N VAL A 131 -22.69 -8.72 -10.31
CA VAL A 131 -23.23 -8.77 -8.93
C VAL A 131 -22.12 -8.97 -7.90
N SER A 132 -21.14 -9.82 -8.21
CA SER A 132 -19.98 -10.06 -7.34
C SER A 132 -19.10 -8.82 -7.22
N LEU A 133 -18.89 -8.10 -8.33
CA LEU A 133 -18.14 -6.85 -8.37
C LEU A 133 -18.82 -5.76 -7.53
N GLU A 134 -20.13 -5.55 -7.70
CA GLU A 134 -20.89 -4.55 -6.92
C GLU A 134 -20.81 -4.82 -5.41
N LYS A 135 -20.92 -6.09 -5.01
CA LYS A 135 -20.78 -6.51 -3.60
C LYS A 135 -19.38 -6.23 -3.06
N TRP A 136 -18.35 -6.56 -3.85
CA TRP A 136 -16.96 -6.31 -3.48
C TRP A 136 -16.68 -4.80 -3.36
N GLU A 137 -17.08 -4.00 -4.35
CA GLU A 137 -16.91 -2.54 -4.34
C GLU A 137 -17.58 -1.89 -3.12
N LYS A 138 -18.78 -2.34 -2.77
CA LYS A 138 -19.47 -1.88 -1.57
C LYS A 138 -18.71 -2.24 -0.30
N SER A 139 -18.23 -3.48 -0.18
CA SER A 139 -17.47 -3.93 0.99
C SER A 139 -16.17 -3.14 1.18
N GLU A 140 -15.40 -2.96 0.10
CA GLU A 140 -14.14 -2.20 0.17
C GLU A 140 -14.37 -0.72 0.48
N ARG A 141 -15.41 -0.11 -0.10
CA ARG A 141 -15.80 1.26 0.22
C ARG A 141 -16.14 1.42 1.70
N GLU A 142 -16.91 0.49 2.27
CA GLU A 142 -17.28 0.51 3.70
C GLU A 142 -16.05 0.35 4.60
N LYS A 143 -15.13 -0.57 4.28
CA LYS A 143 -13.87 -0.77 5.03
C LYS A 143 -13.01 0.49 5.03
N ILE A 144 -12.74 1.05 3.86
CA ILE A 144 -11.91 2.24 3.69
C ILE A 144 -12.57 3.43 4.38
N SER A 145 -13.87 3.65 4.16
CA SER A 145 -14.63 4.71 4.83
C SER A 145 -14.59 4.57 6.35
N GLY A 146 -14.77 3.36 6.88
CA GLY A 146 -14.71 3.10 8.32
C GLY A 146 -13.34 3.42 8.91
N SER A 147 -12.25 3.04 8.23
CA SER A 147 -10.88 3.40 8.68
C SER A 147 -10.57 4.89 8.57
N SER A 148 -11.09 5.58 7.54
CA SER A 148 -10.95 7.03 7.37
C SER A 148 -11.65 7.81 8.49
N VAL A 149 -12.90 7.46 8.81
CA VAL A 149 -13.67 8.09 9.89
C VAL A 149 -12.94 7.93 11.23
N ARG A 150 -12.46 6.72 11.57
CA ARG A 150 -11.69 6.48 12.80
C ARG A 150 -10.41 7.32 12.88
N LEU A 151 -9.72 7.53 11.75
CA LEU A 151 -8.53 8.39 11.71
C LEU A 151 -8.89 9.86 11.95
N VAL A 152 -9.95 10.35 11.29
CA VAL A 152 -10.42 11.73 11.50
C VAL A 152 -10.82 11.94 12.96
N GLU A 153 -11.57 11.01 13.54
CA GLU A 153 -11.97 11.05 14.96
C GLU A 153 -10.77 11.08 15.91
N ALA A 154 -9.72 10.30 15.63
CA ALA A 154 -8.50 10.31 16.44
C ALA A 154 -7.77 11.66 16.37
N VAL A 155 -7.68 12.25 15.17
CA VAL A 155 -7.06 13.58 14.96
C VAL A 155 -7.87 14.68 15.65
N THR A 156 -9.19 14.67 15.50
CA THR A 156 -10.06 15.67 16.14
C THR A 156 -10.01 15.56 17.66
N SER A 157 -10.05 14.34 18.21
CA SER A 157 -9.93 14.10 19.66
C SER A 157 -8.63 14.68 20.22
N LEU A 158 -7.48 14.41 19.58
CA LEU A 158 -6.19 14.95 20.00
C LEU A 158 -6.15 16.48 19.98
N ARG A 159 -6.64 17.08 18.90
CA ARG A 159 -6.75 18.53 18.77
C ARG A 159 -7.61 19.12 19.88
N ASP A 160 -8.77 18.52 20.13
CA ASP A 160 -9.75 19.05 21.07
C ASP A 160 -9.25 18.94 22.52
N ILE A 161 -8.53 17.86 22.88
CA ILE A 161 -7.85 17.71 24.18
C ILE A 161 -6.81 18.82 24.37
N ALA A 162 -5.94 19.03 23.38
CA ALA A 162 -4.90 20.05 23.45
C ALA A 162 -5.48 21.47 23.56
N LEU A 163 -6.47 21.80 22.73
CA LEU A 163 -7.11 23.11 22.72
C LEU A 163 -7.89 23.38 24.01
N THR A 164 -8.68 22.42 24.48
CA THR A 164 -9.50 22.57 25.70
C THR A 164 -8.62 22.79 26.94
N SER A 165 -7.48 22.09 27.02
CA SER A 165 -6.55 22.26 28.13
C SER A 165 -5.88 23.64 28.13
N VAL A 166 -5.38 24.09 26.97
CA VAL A 166 -4.80 25.44 26.83
C VAL A 166 -5.85 26.51 27.13
N GLN A 167 -7.06 26.35 26.61
CA GLN A 167 -8.16 27.29 26.83
C GLN A 167 -8.54 27.39 28.32
N SER A 168 -8.57 26.26 29.02
CA SER A 168 -8.84 26.22 30.47
C SER A 168 -7.74 26.94 31.26
N SER A 169 -6.47 26.69 30.91
CA SER A 169 -5.32 27.35 31.53
C SER A 169 -5.29 28.87 31.30
N VAL A 170 -5.59 29.33 30.07
CA VAL A 170 -5.69 30.77 29.75
C VAL A 170 -6.87 31.40 30.49
N SER A 171 -8.01 30.71 30.55
CA SER A 171 -9.20 31.20 31.26
C SER A 171 -8.95 31.38 32.76
N ALA A 172 -8.22 30.46 33.40
CA ALA A 172 -7.83 30.59 34.80
C ALA A 172 -6.96 31.83 35.05
N ARG A 173 -5.96 32.09 34.20
CA ARG A 173 -5.09 33.28 34.30
C ARG A 173 -5.84 34.59 34.02
N MET A 174 -6.84 34.54 33.14
CA MET A 174 -7.71 35.69 32.85
C MET A 174 -8.53 36.13 34.07
N VAL A 175 -8.77 35.26 35.06
CA VAL A 175 -9.48 35.61 36.30
C VAL A 175 -8.72 36.71 37.05
N SER A 176 -7.40 36.59 37.21
CA SER A 176 -6.58 37.59 37.92
C SER A 176 -6.67 38.97 37.28
N ILE A 177 -6.65 39.03 35.95
CA ILE A 177 -6.79 40.27 35.17
C ILE A 177 -8.19 40.87 35.34
N LYS A 178 -9.24 40.05 35.26
CA LYS A 178 -10.63 40.48 35.47
C LYS A 178 -10.85 41.02 36.88
N THR A 179 -10.35 40.31 37.90
CA THR A 179 -10.44 40.73 39.31
C THR A 179 -9.73 42.06 39.51
N SER A 180 -8.49 42.19 39.04
CA SER A 180 -7.74 43.45 39.13
C SER A 180 -8.48 44.62 38.47
N LYS A 181 -9.05 44.41 37.27
CA LYS A 181 -9.86 45.43 36.59
C LYS A 181 -11.05 45.89 37.44
N SER A 182 -11.81 44.95 38.02
CA SER A 182 -12.95 45.28 38.89
C SER A 182 -12.52 45.99 40.17
N SER A 183 -11.43 45.53 40.82
CA SER A 183 -10.89 46.14 42.03
C SER A 183 -10.39 47.58 41.78
N ILE A 184 -9.69 47.82 40.67
CA ILE A 184 -9.28 49.17 40.26
C ILE A 184 -10.51 50.05 40.03
N GLN A 185 -11.50 49.55 39.29
CA GLN A 185 -12.69 50.33 38.95
C GLN A 185 -13.48 50.70 40.21
N ALA A 186 -13.64 49.77 41.15
CA ALA A 186 -14.29 50.03 42.44
C ALA A 186 -13.55 51.13 43.22
N ALA A 187 -12.21 51.04 43.30
CA ALA A 187 -11.38 52.03 44.00
C ALA A 187 -11.42 53.42 43.34
N GLN A 188 -11.46 53.50 42.01
CA GLN A 188 -11.58 54.77 41.27
C GLN A 188 -12.92 55.46 41.49
N THR A 189 -13.98 54.70 41.73
CA THR A 189 -15.32 55.24 41.98
C THR A 189 -15.56 55.61 43.44
N GLU A 190 -14.69 55.18 44.35
CA GLU A 190 -14.83 55.47 45.78
C GLU A 190 -14.47 56.93 46.07
N LYS A 191 -15.40 57.64 46.72
CA LYS A 191 -15.24 59.06 47.07
C LYS A 191 -14.77 59.26 48.51
N ASP A 192 -15.03 58.28 49.38
CA ASP A 192 -14.61 58.34 50.78
C ASP A 192 -13.13 57.97 50.91
N THR A 193 -12.34 58.91 51.44
CA THR A 193 -10.87 58.75 51.55
C THR A 193 -10.47 57.61 52.47
N PHE A 194 -11.19 57.41 53.57
CA PHE A 194 -10.89 56.35 54.53
C PHE A 194 -11.19 54.97 53.93
N ARG A 195 -12.35 54.83 53.27
CA ARG A 195 -12.76 53.57 52.63
C ARG A 195 -11.86 53.22 51.45
N PHE A 196 -11.40 54.21 50.69
CA PHE A 196 -10.39 54.03 49.66
C PHE A 196 -9.09 53.45 50.24
N LEU A 197 -8.54 54.06 51.30
CA LEU A 197 -7.29 53.60 51.92
C LEU A 197 -7.43 52.19 52.53
N GLN A 198 -8.61 51.85 53.06
CA GLN A 198 -8.89 50.50 53.57
C GLN A 198 -8.85 49.42 52.47
N MET A 199 -9.38 49.70 51.27
CA MET A 199 -9.40 48.72 50.17
C MET A 199 -8.12 48.70 49.33
N TYR A 200 -7.29 49.76 49.38
CA TYR A 200 -6.12 49.92 48.51
C TYR A 200 -5.12 48.75 48.60
N SER A 201 -4.92 48.18 49.79
CA SER A 201 -4.04 47.01 49.98
C SER A 201 -4.46 45.81 49.11
N GLN A 202 -5.76 45.50 49.07
CA GLN A 202 -6.28 44.41 48.25
C GLN A 202 -6.19 44.73 46.76
N VAL A 203 -6.52 45.96 46.37
CA VAL A 203 -6.41 46.44 44.97
C VAL A 203 -4.97 46.32 44.49
N HIS A 204 -3.99 46.74 45.30
CA HIS A 204 -2.58 46.62 44.98
C HIS A 204 -2.17 45.15 44.80
N GLN A 205 -2.61 44.25 45.70
CA GLN A 205 -2.33 42.82 45.57
C GLN A 205 -2.91 42.22 44.27
N ASP A 206 -4.14 42.60 43.91
CA ASP A 206 -4.79 42.13 42.68
C ASP A 206 -4.06 42.64 41.42
N VAL A 207 -3.57 43.88 41.44
CA VAL A 207 -2.75 44.47 40.37
C VAL A 207 -1.43 43.73 40.20
N GLU A 208 -0.71 43.45 41.28
CA GLU A 208 0.55 42.72 41.19
C GLU A 208 0.34 41.27 40.71
N LYS A 209 -0.75 40.59 41.14
CA LYS A 209 -1.14 39.29 40.60
C LYS A 209 -1.46 39.36 39.09
N ALA A 210 -2.13 40.41 38.62
CA ALA A 210 -2.44 40.58 37.21
C ALA A 210 -1.19 40.90 36.37
N LYS A 211 -0.25 41.70 36.89
CA LYS A 211 1.05 41.98 36.22
C LYS A 211 1.90 40.72 36.08
N ALA A 212 1.84 39.83 37.07
CA ALA A 212 2.56 38.56 37.03
C ALA A 212 1.91 37.50 36.11
N ALA A 213 0.68 37.72 35.64
CA ALA A 213 -0.04 36.76 34.80
C ALA A 213 0.45 36.82 33.34
N ASP A 214 1.19 35.80 32.92
CA ASP A 214 1.57 35.61 31.51
C ASP A 214 0.54 34.71 30.81
N LEU A 215 -0.20 35.23 29.82
CA LEU A 215 -1.21 34.50 29.05
C LEU A 215 -0.61 33.59 27.95
N ARG A 216 0.64 33.83 27.53
CA ARG A 216 1.31 33.05 26.49
C ARG A 216 2.00 31.80 27.02
N LYS A 217 2.23 31.75 28.33
CA LYS A 217 2.83 30.60 28.99
C LYS A 217 1.97 29.34 28.81
N GLY A 218 2.60 28.18 28.67
CA GLY A 218 1.90 26.89 28.64
C GLY A 218 1.29 26.53 30.00
N LEU A 219 0.90 25.27 30.17
CA LEU A 219 0.57 24.76 31.50
C LEU A 219 1.82 24.79 32.40
N GLU A 220 1.62 25.21 33.65
CA GLU A 220 2.68 25.18 34.65
C GLU A 220 3.11 23.74 34.95
N PRO A 221 4.38 23.49 35.32
CA PRO A 221 4.83 22.18 35.77
C PRO A 221 3.99 21.67 36.95
N GLY A 222 3.51 20.42 36.85
CA GLY A 222 2.68 19.81 37.88
C GLY A 222 1.92 18.60 37.36
N SER A 223 1.18 17.94 38.27
CA SER A 223 0.44 16.70 37.98
C SER A 223 -0.51 16.83 36.81
N ASP A 224 -1.18 17.97 36.66
CA ASP A 224 -2.19 18.19 35.62
C ASP A 224 -1.55 18.28 34.23
N ARG A 225 -0.38 18.93 34.13
CA ARG A 225 0.38 19.00 32.89
C ARG A 225 0.93 17.62 32.51
N ASP A 226 1.49 16.91 33.47
CA ASP A 226 2.10 15.61 33.22
C ASP A 226 1.03 14.58 32.80
N LYS A 227 -0.15 14.64 33.42
CA LYS A 227 -1.34 13.86 33.02
C LYS A 227 -1.79 14.17 31.60
N LEU A 228 -1.86 15.46 31.22
CA LEU A 228 -2.21 15.85 29.86
C LEU A 228 -1.19 15.35 28.82
N VAL A 229 0.11 15.48 29.13
CA VAL A 229 1.18 15.00 28.23
C VAL A 229 1.07 13.49 28.02
N GLN A 230 0.79 12.74 29.09
CA GLN A 230 0.54 11.30 29.03
C GLN A 230 -0.68 10.98 28.15
N GLU A 231 -1.80 11.68 28.34
CA GLU A 231 -3.04 11.49 27.56
C GLU A 231 -2.85 11.81 26.07
N ILE A 232 -2.15 12.91 25.75
CA ILE A 232 -1.78 13.27 24.38
C ILE A 232 -0.90 12.19 23.75
N ARG A 233 0.07 11.64 24.49
CA ARG A 233 0.93 10.56 23.99
C ARG A 233 0.13 9.31 23.67
N GLU A 234 -0.69 8.85 24.61
CA GLU A 234 -1.51 7.64 24.45
C GLU A 234 -2.49 7.77 23.28
N ASN A 235 -3.13 8.93 23.13
CA ASN A 235 -4.03 9.18 22.00
C ASN A 235 -3.26 9.37 20.68
N GLY A 236 -2.05 9.92 20.74
CA GLY A 236 -1.12 10.02 19.60
C GLY A 236 -0.76 8.66 19.03
N GLU A 237 -0.39 7.71 19.90
CA GLU A 237 -0.11 6.33 19.50
C GLU A 237 -1.34 5.64 18.87
N LYS A 238 -2.54 5.89 19.39
CA LYS A 238 -3.79 5.40 18.78
C LYS A 238 -4.00 5.99 17.39
N MET A 239 -3.79 7.29 17.21
CA MET A 239 -3.89 7.96 15.91
C MET A 239 -2.92 7.36 14.89
N VAL A 240 -1.66 7.13 15.27
CA VAL A 240 -0.65 6.51 14.39
C VAL A 240 -1.08 5.09 13.98
N LYS A 241 -1.63 4.30 14.91
CA LYS A 241 -2.17 2.97 14.60
C LYS A 241 -3.37 3.04 13.63
N GLN A 242 -4.28 4.00 13.81
CA GLN A 242 -5.41 4.20 12.87
C GLN A 242 -4.92 4.66 11.49
N ALA A 243 -3.91 5.54 11.44
CA ALA A 243 -3.31 5.97 10.18
C ALA A 243 -2.65 4.79 9.44
N SER A 244 -1.94 3.94 10.18
CA SER A 244 -1.32 2.73 9.64
C SER A 244 -2.37 1.75 9.10
N HIS A 245 -3.49 1.58 9.81
CA HIS A 245 -4.60 0.75 9.34
C HIS A 245 -5.24 1.34 8.06
N PHE A 246 -5.49 2.66 8.01
CA PHE A 246 -6.05 3.30 6.83
C PHE A 246 -5.13 3.15 5.61
N TRP A 247 -3.84 3.42 5.79
CA TRP A 247 -2.81 3.23 4.77
C TRP A 247 -2.74 1.76 4.29
N GLY A 248 -2.74 0.81 5.22
CA GLY A 248 -2.76 -0.63 4.91
C GLY A 248 -4.00 -1.04 4.11
N SER A 249 -5.19 -0.51 4.45
CA SER A 249 -6.42 -0.75 3.68
C SER A 249 -6.29 -0.25 2.23
N LEU A 250 -5.73 0.95 2.03
CA LEU A 250 -5.53 1.51 0.68
C LEU A 250 -4.55 0.68 -0.15
N LEU A 251 -3.46 0.22 0.46
CA LEU A 251 -2.49 -0.63 -0.23
C LEU A 251 -3.09 -1.98 -0.63
N THR A 252 -3.84 -2.61 0.28
CA THR A 252 -4.51 -3.90 0.00
C THR A 252 -5.52 -3.77 -1.14
N LEU A 253 -6.15 -2.60 -1.30
CA LEU A 253 -7.05 -2.33 -2.42
C LEU A 253 -6.32 -2.29 -3.77
N VAL A 254 -5.10 -1.77 -3.82
CA VAL A 254 -4.32 -1.58 -5.05
C VAL A 254 -3.48 -2.81 -5.38
N ASP A 255 -2.92 -3.45 -4.36
CA ASP A 255 -2.04 -4.62 -4.49
C ASP A 255 -2.40 -5.67 -3.42
N PRO A 256 -3.45 -6.47 -3.70
CA PRO A 256 -3.90 -7.55 -2.82
C PRO A 256 -2.99 -8.79 -2.88
N GLU A 257 -1.83 -8.77 -3.54
CA GLU A 257 -0.92 -9.93 -3.57
C GLU A 257 0.40 -9.64 -2.83
N ASN A 258 0.76 -8.36 -2.65
CA ASN A 258 2.06 -7.94 -2.11
C ASN A 258 1.98 -7.11 -0.81
N HIS A 259 0.86 -7.15 -0.09
CA HIS A 259 0.58 -6.29 1.08
C HIS A 259 1.36 -6.64 2.36
N GLN A 260 2.30 -7.58 2.29
CA GLN A 260 2.98 -8.15 3.45
C GLN A 260 4.27 -7.41 3.83
N GLU A 261 4.31 -6.06 3.87
CA GLU A 261 5.48 -5.36 4.45
C GLU A 261 5.37 -3.84 4.70
N LEU A 262 4.22 -3.27 5.10
CA LEU A 262 4.14 -1.81 5.31
C LEU A 262 3.61 -1.33 6.67
N ILE A 263 3.45 -2.23 7.65
CA ILE A 263 3.16 -1.81 9.03
C ILE A 263 4.49 -1.44 9.70
N ALA A 264 4.91 -0.19 9.56
CA ALA A 264 6.00 0.40 10.33
C ALA A 264 5.58 0.55 11.80
N THR A 265 5.60 -0.53 12.57
CA THR A 265 5.61 -0.47 14.04
C THR A 265 7.06 -0.30 14.50
N GLY A 266 7.49 0.95 14.58
CA GLY A 266 8.76 1.36 15.20
C GLY A 266 9.76 1.86 14.18
N SER A 267 10.11 3.16 14.27
CA SER A 267 11.14 3.87 13.50
C SER A 267 12.19 2.94 12.86
N ASP A 268 12.11 2.70 11.55
CA ASP A 268 12.98 1.76 10.79
C ASP A 268 14.46 2.17 10.72
N LEU A 269 14.87 3.08 11.60
CA LEU A 269 16.20 3.63 11.69
C LEU A 269 17.10 2.65 12.45
N ILE A 270 18.25 2.36 11.85
CA ILE A 270 19.33 1.56 12.45
C ILE A 270 20.62 2.39 12.48
N PHE A 271 21.43 2.16 13.50
CA PHE A 271 22.80 2.68 13.55
C PHE A 271 23.70 1.77 12.73
N ASP A 272 24.34 2.33 11.71
CA ASP A 272 25.38 1.66 10.95
C ASP A 272 26.75 2.20 11.37
N PRO A 273 27.62 1.36 11.95
CA PRO A 273 28.86 1.84 12.52
C PRO A 273 29.94 2.07 11.47
N GLN A 274 30.40 3.32 11.40
CA GLN A 274 31.54 3.67 10.57
C GLN A 274 32.86 3.51 11.35
N ILE A 275 32.90 4.01 12.58
CA ILE A 275 34.07 3.91 13.46
C ILE A 275 33.59 3.69 14.90
N PHE A 276 34.00 2.56 15.51
CA PHE A 276 33.72 2.26 16.92
C PHE A 276 34.94 2.54 17.81
N GLY A 277 34.77 3.39 18.81
CA GLY A 277 35.75 3.55 19.89
C GLY A 277 35.81 2.32 20.80
N ARG A 278 36.96 2.10 21.46
CA ARG A 278 37.13 1.06 22.48
C ARG A 278 36.05 1.21 23.57
N GLY A 279 35.35 0.12 23.91
CA GLY A 279 34.33 0.14 24.97
C GLY A 279 32.92 0.55 24.55
N MET A 280 32.64 0.74 23.25
CA MET A 280 31.28 0.94 22.74
C MET A 280 30.75 -0.29 21.98
N SER A 281 29.44 -0.54 22.06
CA SER A 281 28.78 -1.67 21.38
C SER A 281 27.34 -1.35 20.96
N LEU A 282 26.82 -2.05 19.95
CA LEU A 282 25.42 -1.95 19.52
C LEU A 282 24.56 -3.07 20.10
N SER A 283 23.26 -2.78 20.26
CA SER A 283 22.24 -3.82 20.44
C SER A 283 22.16 -4.71 19.20
N LYS A 284 21.61 -5.92 19.37
CA LYS A 284 21.44 -6.89 18.28
C LYS A 284 20.57 -6.35 17.14
N ASP A 285 19.60 -5.50 17.47
CA ASP A 285 18.71 -4.82 16.52
C ASP A 285 19.30 -3.52 15.95
N LYS A 286 20.54 -3.17 16.34
CA LYS A 286 21.26 -1.94 15.95
C LYS A 286 20.52 -0.63 16.26
N ARG A 287 19.54 -0.63 17.18
CA ARG A 287 18.79 0.57 17.57
C ARG A 287 19.31 1.27 18.82
N LYS A 288 20.23 0.65 19.57
CA LYS A 288 20.81 1.19 20.80
C LYS A 288 22.33 1.13 20.77
N VAL A 289 22.96 2.16 21.32
CA VAL A 289 24.42 2.24 21.53
C VAL A 289 24.72 2.19 23.02
N PHE A 290 25.64 1.32 23.40
CA PHE A 290 26.07 1.11 24.78
C PHE A 290 27.52 1.52 24.98
N ASN A 291 27.86 1.96 26.21
CA ASN A 291 29.23 2.19 26.67
C ASN A 291 29.53 1.34 27.90
N SER A 292 30.71 0.70 27.92
CA SER A 292 31.23 -0.12 29.01
C SER A 292 32.48 0.45 29.69
N SER A 293 32.99 1.60 29.25
CA SER A 293 34.17 2.23 29.87
C SER A 293 33.79 3.22 30.96
N SER A 294 34.40 3.09 32.15
CA SER A 294 34.17 3.98 33.29
C SER A 294 35.18 5.12 33.41
N GLN A 295 36.23 5.16 32.57
CA GLN A 295 37.34 6.12 32.75
C GLN A 295 38.03 6.64 31.46
N GLU A 296 37.65 6.19 30.25
CA GLU A 296 38.26 6.70 29.00
C GLU A 296 37.25 7.50 28.16
N GLN A 297 37.75 8.52 27.43
CA GLN A 297 36.93 9.22 26.44
C GLN A 297 36.68 8.29 25.25
N CYS A 298 35.43 7.90 25.04
CA CYS A 298 35.01 7.06 23.93
C CYS A 298 34.22 7.88 22.91
N ALA A 299 34.57 7.73 21.63
CA ALA A 299 33.83 8.32 20.52
C ALA A 299 33.44 7.23 19.52
N ALA A 300 32.21 7.32 19.00
CA ALA A 300 31.77 6.53 17.86
C ALA A 300 31.17 7.44 16.79
N THR A 301 31.43 7.11 15.53
CA THR A 301 30.79 7.74 14.37
C THR A 301 29.84 6.73 13.76
N LEU A 302 28.56 7.08 13.73
CA LEU A 302 27.48 6.22 13.27
C LEU A 302 26.71 6.91 12.14
N LEU A 303 26.36 6.14 11.12
CA LEU A 303 25.38 6.52 10.12
C LEU A 303 23.98 6.09 10.57
N ILE A 304 22.99 6.84 10.13
CA ILE A 304 21.58 6.49 10.29
C ILE A 304 21.08 5.96 8.96
N GLY A 305 20.74 4.68 8.93
CA GLY A 305 20.14 4.02 7.77
C GLY A 305 18.70 3.59 8.04
N SER A 306 17.91 3.41 6.98
CA SER A 306 16.59 2.78 7.06
C SER A 306 16.67 1.33 6.59
N THR A 307 15.94 0.43 7.25
CA THR A 307 15.82 -0.98 6.80
C THR A 307 14.80 -1.19 5.69
N LEU A 308 13.99 -0.17 5.36
CA LEU A 308 13.02 -0.28 4.26
C LEU A 308 13.74 -0.30 2.90
N PRO A 309 13.45 -1.27 2.02
CA PRO A 309 13.87 -1.17 0.63
C PRO A 309 13.26 0.09 0.02
N THR A 310 14.10 0.95 -0.57
CA THR A 310 13.62 2.12 -1.31
C THR A 310 12.82 1.62 -2.51
N PRO A 311 11.54 1.98 -2.67
CA PRO A 311 10.86 1.72 -3.92
C PRO A 311 11.57 2.56 -4.99
N ASN A 312 12.10 1.88 -6.01
CA ASN A 312 12.74 2.51 -7.17
C ASN A 312 11.70 3.33 -7.96
N PHE A 313 11.36 4.52 -7.46
CA PHE A 313 10.79 5.57 -8.25
C PHE A 313 11.94 6.43 -8.76
N GLN A 314 12.43 6.12 -9.95
CA GLN A 314 13.19 7.08 -10.74
C GLN A 314 12.27 8.27 -11.07
N SER A 315 12.30 9.33 -10.25
CA SER A 315 11.91 10.66 -10.69
C SER A 315 12.90 11.69 -10.15
N ARG A 316 13.43 12.45 -11.10
CA ARG A 316 14.46 13.47 -10.94
C ARG A 316 13.99 14.57 -10.00
N THR A 317 14.50 14.60 -8.78
CA THR A 317 15.23 15.71 -8.12
C THR A 317 15.43 15.35 -6.66
N GLY A 318 16.69 15.15 -6.23
CA GLY A 318 17.06 15.07 -4.82
C GLY A 318 17.20 13.65 -4.26
N GLN A 319 18.25 12.95 -4.68
CA GLN A 319 18.76 11.78 -3.99
C GLN A 319 19.38 12.24 -2.66
N HIS A 320 18.54 12.46 -1.65
CA HIS A 320 18.97 12.59 -0.26
C HIS A 320 18.24 11.50 0.52
N GLN A 321 18.81 10.29 0.55
CA GLN A 321 18.85 9.61 1.83
C GLN A 321 19.42 10.65 2.80
N ARG A 322 18.68 11.01 3.86
CA ARG A 322 19.24 11.79 4.96
C ARG A 322 20.24 10.88 5.68
N GLU A 323 21.39 10.66 5.07
CA GLU A 323 22.56 10.06 5.73
C GLU A 323 23.11 11.14 6.66
N GLU A 324 22.54 11.22 7.85
CA GLU A 324 23.05 12.12 8.87
C GLU A 324 24.15 11.38 9.64
N ILE A 325 25.39 11.84 9.48
CA ILE A 325 26.53 11.32 10.23
C ILE A 325 26.42 11.88 11.65
N ILE A 326 26.09 11.02 12.62
CA ILE A 326 26.12 11.38 14.04
C ILE A 326 27.46 10.94 14.62
N THR A 327 28.18 11.91 15.20
CA THR A 327 29.35 11.61 16.03
C THR A 327 28.95 11.67 17.49
N ILE A 328 28.89 10.51 18.13
CA ILE A 328 28.61 10.39 19.56
C ILE A 328 29.94 10.45 20.30
N LYS A 329 30.19 11.54 21.02
CA LYS A 329 31.33 11.65 21.96
C LYS A 329 30.81 11.50 23.38
N ALA A 330 31.11 10.37 24.01
CA ALA A 330 30.82 10.16 25.42
C ALA A 330 31.88 10.89 26.26
N ILE A 331 31.60 12.15 26.61
CA ILE A 331 32.36 12.95 27.59
C ILE A 331 31.44 13.12 28.81
N PRO A 332 31.95 13.15 30.06
CA PRO A 332 31.12 13.29 31.25
C PRO A 332 30.15 14.49 31.27
N SER A 333 30.27 15.46 30.34
CA SER A 333 29.66 16.79 30.45
C SER A 333 29.04 17.40 29.17
N ASN A 334 28.87 16.69 28.04
CA ASN A 334 28.15 17.25 26.87
C ASN A 334 27.16 16.24 26.24
N TRP A 335 25.85 16.53 26.27
CA TRP A 335 24.76 15.56 26.06
C TRP A 335 23.61 16.05 25.14
N GLU A 336 23.87 16.92 24.16
CA GLU A 336 22.84 17.34 23.20
C GLU A 336 22.99 16.58 21.87
N LEU A 337 22.05 15.66 21.58
CA LEU A 337 21.90 14.98 20.28
C LEU A 337 20.57 15.38 19.61
N ALA A 338 20.51 15.16 18.29
CA ALA A 338 19.41 15.52 17.38
C ALA A 338 18.01 15.02 17.81
N PRO A 339 16.90 15.66 17.36
CA PRO A 339 15.56 15.52 17.93
C PRO A 339 14.87 14.13 17.80
N PHE A 340 15.42 13.20 17.02
CA PHE A 340 14.89 11.84 16.81
C PHE A 340 15.67 10.76 17.58
N VAL A 341 16.68 11.16 18.35
CA VAL A 341 17.49 10.31 19.21
C VAL A 341 17.23 10.70 20.66
N LYS A 342 17.02 9.72 21.54
CA LYS A 342 16.98 9.94 22.98
C LYS A 342 18.23 9.39 23.64
N VAL A 343 18.80 10.17 24.55
CA VAL A 343 19.93 9.75 25.39
C VAL A 343 19.41 9.01 26.63
N GLY A 344 20.01 7.85 26.95
CA GLY A 344 19.71 7.11 28.17
C GLY A 344 20.35 7.74 29.40
N ASN A 345 19.73 7.60 30.58
CA ASN A 345 20.28 8.13 31.83
C ASN A 345 21.40 7.23 32.39
N LYS A 346 22.40 7.85 33.03
CA LYS A 346 23.44 7.18 33.86
C LYS A 346 22.81 6.25 34.88
N ASN A 347 22.94 4.94 34.66
CA ASN A 347 22.79 3.96 35.72
C ASN A 347 24.17 3.75 36.36
N ALA A 348 24.33 4.15 37.63
CA ALA A 348 25.49 3.77 38.45
C ALA A 348 25.02 3.36 39.85
N PRO A 349 25.74 2.51 40.62
CA PRO A 349 26.98 1.78 40.32
C PRO A 349 26.81 0.24 40.31
N ASN A 350 27.83 -0.43 39.76
CA ASN A 350 28.20 -1.85 39.89
C ASN A 350 27.46 -2.63 41.00
N ILE A 351 26.48 -3.44 40.61
CA ILE A 351 26.13 -4.64 41.37
C ILE A 351 26.77 -5.79 40.63
N GLN A 352 27.84 -6.36 41.20
CA GLN A 352 28.40 -7.61 40.73
C GLN A 352 27.31 -8.68 40.85
N GLN A 353 26.64 -8.99 39.74
CA GLN A 353 25.74 -10.14 39.68
C GLN A 353 26.61 -11.39 39.87
N ASN A 354 26.50 -11.99 41.06
CA ASN A 354 27.21 -13.18 41.44
C ASN A 354 26.20 -14.34 41.45
N PRO A 355 26.34 -15.38 40.62
CA PRO A 355 27.44 -15.65 39.68
C PRO A 355 27.31 -14.94 38.31
N TRP A 356 28.44 -14.51 37.74
CA TRP A 356 28.55 -13.96 36.38
C TRP A 356 28.53 -15.10 35.36
N LEU A 357 27.63 -15.06 34.37
CA LEU A 357 27.59 -16.05 33.30
C LEU A 357 28.29 -15.54 32.03
N CYS A 358 29.22 -16.32 31.53
CA CYS A 358 29.81 -16.14 30.21
C CYS A 358 28.81 -16.55 29.12
N THR A 359 28.91 -15.95 27.93
CA THR A 359 28.07 -16.30 26.76
C THR A 359 28.21 -17.74 26.30
N CYS A 360 29.26 -18.45 26.71
CA CYS A 360 29.43 -19.89 26.47
C CYS A 360 28.76 -20.79 27.54
N GLY A 361 28.01 -20.20 28.48
CA GLY A 361 27.28 -20.93 29.53
C GLY A 361 28.08 -21.26 30.80
N LYS A 362 29.36 -20.86 30.90
CA LYS A 362 30.15 -21.02 32.14
C LYS A 362 29.82 -19.94 33.16
N ALA A 363 29.64 -20.34 34.41
CA ALA A 363 29.40 -19.43 35.53
C ALA A 363 30.69 -19.19 36.32
N TYR A 364 30.92 -17.93 36.69
CA TYR A 364 32.05 -17.50 37.49
C TYR A 364 31.54 -16.75 38.71
N SER A 365 31.93 -17.19 39.90
CA SER A 365 31.62 -16.49 41.13
C SER A 365 32.72 -15.50 41.51
N TYR A 366 32.35 -14.31 41.96
CA TYR A 366 33.30 -13.30 42.41
C TYR A 366 33.54 -13.42 43.92
N ASN A 367 34.79 -13.62 44.31
CA ASN A 367 35.18 -13.73 45.73
C ASN A 367 36.58 -13.10 45.93
N ASN A 368 36.75 -12.26 46.95
CA ASN A 368 38.03 -11.61 47.29
C ASN A 368 38.78 -10.99 46.09
N LYS A 369 38.08 -10.20 45.28
CA LYS A 369 38.62 -9.47 44.12
C LYS A 369 39.03 -10.33 42.90
N GLN A 370 38.66 -11.61 42.88
CA GLN A 370 38.92 -12.51 41.75
C GLN A 370 37.65 -13.28 41.37
N TYR A 371 37.55 -13.67 40.10
CA TYR A 371 36.50 -14.57 39.62
C TYR A 371 36.98 -16.02 39.74
N CYS A 372 36.12 -16.96 40.13
CA CYS A 372 36.44 -18.38 40.13
C CYS A 372 35.32 -19.21 39.51
N ASP A 373 35.65 -20.32 38.87
CA ASP A 373 34.70 -21.28 38.27
C ASP A 373 34.52 -22.53 39.14
N GLY A 374 34.95 -22.46 40.41
CA GLY A 374 35.01 -23.57 41.36
C GLY A 374 36.25 -24.45 41.23
N ARG A 375 37.11 -24.26 40.22
CA ARG A 375 38.36 -25.02 40.04
C ARG A 375 39.60 -24.14 39.96
N GLN A 376 39.50 -22.94 39.39
CA GLN A 376 40.60 -21.99 39.25
C GLN A 376 40.16 -20.55 39.57
N TYR A 377 41.13 -19.71 39.91
CA TYR A 377 40.95 -18.27 40.13
C TYR A 377 41.44 -17.49 38.92
N TYR A 378 40.70 -16.44 38.57
CA TYR A 378 40.87 -15.61 37.40
C TYR A 378 40.87 -14.13 37.81
N SER A 379 41.81 -13.37 37.27
CA SER A 379 41.85 -11.91 37.34
C SER A 379 40.77 -11.28 36.46
N LEU A 380 40.45 -10.00 36.69
CA LEU A 380 39.53 -9.18 35.88
C LEU A 380 39.92 -9.05 34.39
N TYR A 381 41.14 -9.46 34.04
CA TYR A 381 41.69 -9.39 32.68
C TYR A 381 41.90 -10.77 32.04
N ASP A 382 41.62 -11.85 32.78
CA ASP A 382 41.74 -13.19 32.25
C ASP A 382 40.57 -13.51 31.32
N ARG A 383 40.80 -14.47 30.40
CA ARG A 383 39.82 -14.86 29.40
C ARG A 383 39.22 -16.22 29.73
N CYS A 384 37.92 -16.34 29.54
CA CYS A 384 37.21 -17.61 29.50
C CYS A 384 37.79 -18.48 28.37
N SER A 385 37.60 -19.79 28.45
CA SER A 385 38.01 -20.73 27.40
C SER A 385 37.40 -20.46 26.01
N CYS A 386 36.34 -19.66 25.93
CA CYS A 386 35.77 -19.19 24.66
C CYS A 386 36.43 -17.91 24.11
N GLY A 387 37.42 -17.35 24.81
CA GLY A 387 38.13 -16.13 24.43
C GLY A 387 37.54 -14.81 24.96
N ALA A 388 36.36 -14.85 25.59
CA ALA A 388 35.72 -13.68 26.20
C ALA A 388 36.43 -13.27 27.51
N LEU A 389 36.57 -11.96 27.76
CA LEU A 389 37.12 -11.44 29.01
C LEU A 389 36.18 -11.73 30.19
N ILE A 390 36.74 -12.28 31.27
CA ILE A 390 36.00 -12.64 32.49
C ILE A 390 35.72 -11.34 33.27
N GLY A 391 34.44 -11.05 33.51
CA GLY A 391 34.00 -9.85 34.23
C GLY A 391 33.87 -8.57 33.41
N SER A 392 34.09 -8.60 32.09
CA SER A 392 34.03 -7.40 31.23
C SER A 392 32.67 -7.12 30.57
N THR A 393 31.57 -7.72 31.04
CA THR A 393 30.24 -7.50 30.45
C THR A 393 29.29 -6.71 31.35
N CYS A 394 29.82 -5.76 32.12
CA CYS A 394 28.98 -4.74 32.70
C CYS A 394 28.74 -3.67 31.61
N ILE A 395 27.64 -3.78 30.86
CA ILE A 395 27.10 -2.64 30.13
C ILE A 395 26.72 -1.61 31.19
N THR A 396 27.51 -0.54 31.30
CA THR A 396 27.31 0.46 32.36
C THR A 396 26.25 1.47 31.97
N GLU A 397 26.01 1.69 30.67
CA GLU A 397 25.09 2.74 30.23
C GLU A 397 24.54 2.57 28.80
N VAL A 398 23.27 2.96 28.60
CA VAL A 398 22.70 3.22 27.27
C VAL A 398 23.01 4.66 26.92
N VAL A 399 23.81 4.87 25.88
CA VAL A 399 24.24 6.21 25.45
C VAL A 399 23.23 6.85 24.51
N CYS A 400 22.55 6.05 23.69
CA CYS A 400 21.71 6.56 22.61
C CYS A 400 20.71 5.47 22.14
N GLU A 401 19.45 5.85 21.92
CA GLU A 401 18.38 5.01 21.38
C GLU A 401 17.49 5.82 20.42
N PHE A 402 17.07 5.23 19.31
CA PHE A 402 16.10 5.84 18.39
C PHE A 402 14.69 5.88 19.02
N LEU A 403 13.98 7.00 18.84
CA LEU A 403 12.61 7.22 19.33
C LEU A 403 11.55 6.55 18.46
#